data_AF-A0A661ZA51-F1
#
_entry.id   AF-A0A661ZA51-F1
#
_cell.length_a   1.000
_cell.length_b   1.000
_cell.length_c   1.000
_cell.angle_alpha   90.00
_cell.angle_beta   90.00
_cell.angle_gamma   90.00
#
_symmetry.space_group_name_H-M   'P 1'
#
loop_
_entity.id
_entity.type
_entity.pdbx_description
1 polymer ?
#
loop_
_entity_poly.entity_id
_entity_poly.type
_entity_poly.pdbx_seq_one_letter_code
_entity_poly.pdbx_strand_id
1 'polypeptide(L)'
;METSVSKLNKFFYTWLILFLVWLGFTTTFAFAEVITGVLLSFTISIFSYKSFTHAGIRSFSPKRILYMIQYFFVFMLALIKANFDVAK
;
A
#
# COMPACT_ATOMS: atom_id res chain seq x y z
N MET A 1 15.65 -1.75 -20.92
CA MET A 1 16.07 -0.66 -20.02
C MET A 1 15.04 -0.55 -18.90
N GLU A 2 15.39 -0.91 -17.66
CA GLU A 2 14.58 -0.45 -16.52
C GLU A 2 14.79 1.06 -16.41
N THR A 3 13.76 1.84 -16.76
CA THR A 3 13.74 3.28 -16.47
C THR A 3 13.76 3.45 -14.96
N SER A 4 14.80 4.10 -14.42
CA SER A 4 14.88 4.39 -13.00
C SER A 4 13.68 5.25 -12.57
N VAL A 5 12.89 4.75 -11.62
CA VAL A 5 11.70 5.45 -11.12
C VAL A 5 12.13 6.70 -10.37
N SER A 6 11.55 7.86 -10.71
CA SER A 6 11.94 9.14 -10.12
C SER A 6 11.65 9.20 -8.61
N LYS A 7 12.46 9.97 -7.87
CA LYS A 7 12.30 10.15 -6.41
C LYS A 7 10.92 10.71 -6.06
N LEU A 8 10.43 11.68 -6.85
CA LEU A 8 9.12 12.28 -6.66
C LEU A 8 7.98 11.27 -6.85
N ASN A 9 8.11 10.36 -7.83
CA ASN A 9 7.15 9.30 -8.07
C ASN A 9 7.07 8.32 -6.89
N LYS A 10 8.23 7.92 -6.34
CA LYS A 10 8.29 7.10 -5.12
C LYS A 10 7.71 7.81 -3.90
N PHE A 11 8.02 9.10 -3.74
CA PHE A 11 7.47 9.95 -2.68
C PHE A 11 5.95 10.02 -2.75
N PHE A 12 5.39 10.41 -3.89
CA PHE A 12 3.94 10.53 -4.08
C PHE A 12 3.23 9.20 -3.86
N TYR A 13 3.80 8.10 -4.37
CA TYR A 13 3.26 6.77 -4.12
C TYR A 13 3.22 6.43 -2.62
N THR A 14 4.32 6.68 -1.91
CA THR A 14 4.43 6.40 -0.47
C THR A 14 3.44 7.25 0.32
N TRP A 15 3.38 8.55 0.04
CA TRP A 15 2.42 9.47 0.64
C TRP A 15 0.98 9.03 0.43
N LEU A 16 0.60 8.72 -0.81
CA LEU A 16 -0.76 8.30 -1.14
C LEU A 16 -1.14 6.99 -0.44
N ILE A 17 -0.25 5.99 -0.42
CA ILE A 17 -0.52 4.75 0.30
C ILE A 17 -0.71 5.00 1.80
N LEU A 18 0.18 5.78 2.43
CA LEU A 18 0.05 6.11 3.86
C LEU A 18 -1.24 6.88 4.17
N PHE A 19 -1.66 7.78 3.27
CA PHE A 19 -2.92 8.49 3.40
C PHE A 19 -4.15 7.57 3.27
N LEU A 20 -4.12 6.61 2.33
CA LEU A 20 -5.18 5.61 2.20
C LEU A 20 -5.25 4.69 3.44
N VAL A 21 -4.09 4.33 4.01
CA VAL A 21 -4.03 3.59 5.28
C VAL A 21 -4.62 4.42 6.42
N TRP A 22 -4.32 5.72 6.48
CA TRP A 22 -4.94 6.62 7.46
C TRP A 22 -6.46 6.64 7.36
N LEU A 23 -7.02 6.83 6.15
CA LEU A 23 -8.47 6.84 5.94
C LEU A 23 -9.12 5.50 6.32
N GLY A 24 -8.46 4.38 6.00
CA GLY A 24 -8.91 3.05 6.41
C GLY A 24 -8.83 2.82 7.92
N PHE A 25 -7.86 3.45 8.59
CA PHE A 25 -7.66 3.34 10.03
C PHE A 25 -8.67 4.18 10.83
N THR A 26 -8.96 5.40 10.40
CA THR A 26 -9.92 6.26 11.11
C THR A 26 -11.37 6.03 10.69
N THR A 27 -11.60 5.46 9.50
CA THR A 27 -12.94 5.11 8.96
C THR A 27 -13.92 6.29 8.83
N THR A 28 -13.41 7.53 8.81
CA THR A 28 -14.22 8.75 8.74
C THR A 28 -13.59 9.78 7.81
N PHE A 29 -14.46 10.60 7.22
CA PHE A 29 -14.10 11.68 6.31
C PHE A 29 -14.33 13.07 6.93
N ALA A 30 -14.35 13.15 8.27
CA ALA A 30 -14.40 14.43 8.97
C ALA A 30 -13.23 15.32 8.53
N PHE A 31 -13.50 16.61 8.29
CA PHE A 31 -12.53 17.53 7.72
C PHE A 31 -11.22 17.60 8.52
N ALA A 32 -11.32 17.64 9.85
CA ALA A 32 -10.17 17.65 10.75
C ALA A 32 -9.30 16.39 10.59
N GLU A 33 -9.92 15.23 10.41
CA GLU A 33 -9.22 13.96 10.27
C GLU A 33 -8.57 13.80 8.90
N VAL A 34 -9.23 14.27 7.85
CA VAL A 34 -8.65 14.31 6.50
C VAL A 34 -7.41 15.21 6.47
N ILE A 35 -7.50 16.42 7.03
CA ILE A 35 -6.34 17.33 7.12
C ILE A 35 -5.20 16.70 7.91
N THR A 36 -5.51 16.15 9.10
CA THR A 36 -4.52 15.49 9.94
C THR A 36 -3.83 14.35 9.19
N GLY A 37 -4.61 13.53 8.49
CA GLY A 37 -4.11 12.44 7.66
C GLY A 37 -3.20 12.91 6.53
N VAL A 38 -3.60 13.95 5.79
CA VAL A 38 -2.80 14.56 4.72
C VAL A 38 -1.44 15.01 5.26
N LEU A 39 -1.42 15.77 6.34
CA LEU A 39 -0.19 16.34 6.93
C LEU A 39 0.70 15.26 7.53
N LEU A 40 0.12 14.31 8.27
CA LEU A 40 0.87 13.26 8.94
C LEU A 40 1.49 12.29 7.92
N SER A 41 0.69 11.80 6.97
CA SER A 41 1.20 10.94 5.90
C SER A 41 2.27 11.63 5.07
N PHE A 42 2.14 12.94 4.80
CA PHE A 42 3.13 13.73 4.07
C PHE A 42 4.45 13.77 4.85
N THR A 43 4.39 14.12 6.14
CA THR A 43 5.56 14.15 7.03
C THR A 43 6.28 12.80 7.07
N ILE A 44 5.54 11.71 7.27
CA ILE A 44 6.13 10.36 7.30
C ILE A 44 6.77 10.00 5.96
N SER A 45 6.14 10.37 4.83
CA SER A 45 6.63 10.03 3.50
C SER A 45 7.97 10.70 3.16
N ILE A 46 8.27 11.89 3.73
CA ILE A 46 9.56 12.57 3.55
C ILE A 46 10.72 11.67 4.00
N PHE A 47 10.54 10.94 5.09
CA PHE A 47 11.57 10.08 5.68
C PHE A 47 11.58 8.67 5.08
N SER A 48 10.44 8.15 4.65
CA SER A 48 10.29 6.73 4.28
C SER A 48 10.31 6.42 2.78
N TYR A 49 10.12 7.40 1.89
CA TYR A 49 9.90 7.14 0.46
C TYR A 49 11.02 6.38 -0.26
N LYS A 50 12.26 6.47 0.24
CA LYS A 50 13.42 5.80 -0.37
C LYS A 50 13.39 4.28 -0.14
N SER A 51 12.83 3.84 0.99
CA SER A 51 12.82 2.44 1.41
C SER A 51 11.49 1.75 1.12
N PHE A 52 10.39 2.50 1.01
CA PHE A 52 9.05 1.94 0.89
C PHE A 52 8.78 1.24 -0.45
N THR A 53 9.31 1.75 -1.57
CA THR A 53 9.04 1.18 -2.89
C THR A 53 10.17 1.40 -3.89
N HIS A 54 10.42 0.37 -4.70
CA HIS A 54 11.31 0.47 -5.86
C HIS A 54 10.53 0.84 -7.14
N ALA A 55 9.24 0.52 -7.22
CA ALA A 55 8.41 0.67 -8.41
C ALA A 55 7.57 1.96 -8.46
N GLY A 56 7.36 2.63 -7.32
CA GLY A 56 6.53 3.84 -7.24
C GLY A 56 5.11 3.61 -7.78
N ILE A 57 4.57 4.61 -8.49
CA ILE A 57 3.23 4.61 -9.09
C ILE A 57 3.00 3.44 -10.06
N ARG A 58 4.06 2.84 -10.64
CA ARG A 58 3.92 1.65 -11.47
C ARG A 58 3.27 0.47 -10.72
N SER A 59 3.32 0.46 -9.39
CA SER A 59 2.61 -0.50 -8.55
C SER A 59 1.08 -0.41 -8.69
N PHE A 60 0.53 0.77 -9.02
CA PHE A 60 -0.91 0.96 -9.23
C PHE A 60 -1.40 0.57 -10.63
N SER A 61 -0.61 -0.15 -11.44
CA SER A 61 -1.14 -0.64 -12.70
C SER A 61 -2.37 -1.54 -12.44
N PRO A 62 -3.51 -1.34 -13.15
CA PRO A 62 -4.72 -2.11 -12.91
C PRO A 62 -4.50 -3.62 -12.95
N LYS A 63 -3.67 -4.10 -13.89
CA LYS A 63 -3.27 -5.50 -14.00
C LYS A 63 -2.62 -6.04 -12.70
N ARG A 64 -1.68 -5.28 -12.10
CA ARG A 64 -1.02 -5.69 -10.85
C ARG A 64 -1.99 -5.73 -9.67
N ILE A 65 -2.90 -4.76 -9.58
CA ILE A 65 -3.92 -4.73 -8.53
C ILE A 65 -4.85 -5.94 -8.66
N LEU A 66 -5.32 -6.26 -9.87
CA LEU A 66 -6.15 -7.43 -10.13
C LEU A 66 -5.44 -8.73 -9.72
N TYR A 67 -4.18 -8.90 -10.12
CA TYR A 67 -3.40 -10.06 -9.71
C TYR A 67 -3.20 -10.11 -8.19
N MET A 68 -2.90 -8.98 -7.53
CA MET A 68 -2.75 -8.92 -6.07
C MET A 68 -4.02 -9.43 -5.36
N ILE A 69 -5.20 -9.00 -5.82
CA ILE A 69 -6.48 -9.44 -5.27
C ILE A 69 -6.70 -10.94 -5.51
N GLN A 70 -6.47 -11.44 -6.73
CA GLN A 70 -6.61 -12.86 -7.06
C GLN A 70 -5.68 -13.73 -6.20
N TYR A 71 -4.40 -13.36 -6.10
CA TYR A 71 -3.42 -14.09 -5.29
C TYR A 71 -3.70 -14.01 -3.80
N PHE A 72 -4.29 -12.92 -3.29
CA PHE A 72 -4.69 -12.82 -1.90
C PHE A 72 -5.68 -13.93 -1.50
N PHE A 73 -6.71 -14.20 -2.32
CA PHE A 73 -7.66 -15.27 -2.05
C PHE A 73 -7.02 -16.66 -2.15
N VAL A 74 -6.20 -16.89 -3.18
CA VAL A 74 -5.46 -18.15 -3.33
C VAL A 74 -4.57 -18.40 -2.12
N PHE A 75 -3.86 -17.37 -1.65
CA PHE A 75 -3.02 -17.42 -0.47
C PHE A 75 -3.81 -17.74 0.80
N MET A 76 -4.96 -17.10 1.03
CA MET A 76 -5.82 -17.40 2.17
C MET A 76 -6.30 -18.86 2.18
N LEU A 77 -6.74 -19.39 1.04
CA LEU A 77 -7.17 -20.79 0.94
C LEU A 77 -6.01 -21.76 1.21
N ALA A 78 -4.81 -21.46 0.70
CA ALA A 78 -3.63 -22.27 0.94
C ALA A 78 -3.21 -22.23 2.42
N LEU A 79 -3.25 -21.05 3.05
CA LEU A 79 -2.96 -20.84 4.46
C LEU A 79 -3.90 -21.68 5.36
N ILE A 80 -5.20 -21.65 5.08
CA ILE A 80 -6.21 -22.42 5.83
C ILE A 80 -5.94 -23.94 5.68
N LYS A 81 -5.72 -24.42 4.45
CA LYS A 81 -5.44 -25.84 4.19
C LYS A 81 -4.18 -26.32 4.92
N ALA A 82 -3.12 -25.51 4.94
CA ALA A 82 -1.88 -25.83 5.63
C ALA A 82 -2.07 -25.97 7.15
N ASN A 83 -2.88 -25.10 7.77
CA ASN A 83 -3.19 -25.23 9.20
C ASN A 83 -4.01 -26.48 9.51
N PHE A 84 -4.95 -26.86 8.64
CA PHE A 84 -5.70 -28.11 8.82
C PHE A 84 -4.84 -29.36 8.63
N ASP A 85 -3.89 -29.34 7.71
CA ASP A 85 -2.96 -30.45 7.48
C ASP A 85 -2.06 -30.69 8.71
N VAL A 86 -1.64 -29.62 9.40
CA VAL A 86 -0.87 -29.71 10.66
C VAL A 86 -1.73 -30.14 11.85
N ALA A 87 -3.00 -29.74 11.89
CA ALA A 87 -3.89 -30.02 13.02
C ALA A 87 -4.43 -31.46 13.04
N LYS A 88 -4.31 -32.20 11.93
CA LYS A 88 -4.67 -33.61 11.81
C LYS A 88 -3.53 -34.50 12.27
#